data_AF-A0A225CZ51-F1
#
_entry.id   AF-A0A225CZ51-F1
#
_cell.length_a   1.000
_cell.length_b   1.000
_cell.length_c   1.000
_cell.angle_alpha   90.00
_cell.angle_beta   90.00
_cell.angle_gamma   90.00
#
_symmetry.space_group_name_H-M   'P 1'
#
loop_
_entity.id
_entity.type
_entity.pdbx_description
1 polymer ?
#
loop_
_entity_poly.entity_id
_entity_poly.type
_entity_poly.pdbx_seq_one_letter_code
_entity_poly.pdbx_strand_id
1 'polypeptide(L)'
;MTSIRLPLLGAVLVFAAFDAIPAAAQVVQPVRIRRQFGVADEQPTPPVDQATADRKALEAAGLKADDPAGLLGYVRLRTLSDSDLSRIQSVIKRLGADDFEERLKAATEAEQFGPAAVGPLRAAAAQSEADPEVAYRASECLRRMEKVPHSAVMAAVVRALGKSKPADTAKVLLGFLPLSDTNGVADEIRTTLVAVAARDGRAEPALVDALADASPIRRAAAGVALIEGNPSEERIRIKDAYPKVLAAATTEVDPETKFQMLYAILTVAHDKNAVGQLIDLLPTLPRGRLWQAEDFLIQFAGKDAPKAIFGKTKESLAKAKDAWKGWWEKAAGATDLEKFTYTPRVTGKTVIVMTDFRYGNVGTVMELGPDMKERWKIPGLPGAMDAQFLPDGTIAIAEQNSARVTIRDTAGRILGTRSLNGNNRVYGNPQQIQILPDGNMLVVCRNLIVEFKKDKDEQVMTYIRANHDINAAKRLPNGETIVLFQNGPNHCGFLDDKGKDIPNKTLKVGMPFYQSQIAVTAPDRVLITEMNQIAEYDLKDGKLVWSKAVSQPRSVQRLPNGNTLYADAQGNRLIEVTPDGEEVWSFQPTNGLQVFRGYRR
;
A
#
# COMPACT_ATOMS: atom_id res chain seq x y z
N MET A 1 44.98 44.74 -67.86
CA MET A 1 44.89 45.48 -66.59
C MET A 1 43.76 44.88 -65.77
N THR A 2 44.13 44.45 -64.56
CA THR A 2 43.26 44.21 -63.39
C THR A 2 42.11 43.21 -63.51
N SER A 3 42.44 41.97 -63.11
CA SER A 3 41.55 40.98 -62.53
C SER A 3 40.81 41.51 -61.30
N ILE A 4 39.49 41.37 -61.27
CA ILE A 4 38.71 41.26 -60.03
C ILE A 4 37.85 40.01 -60.18
N ARG A 5 38.32 38.91 -59.59
CA ARG A 5 37.52 37.70 -59.34
C ARG A 5 36.94 37.85 -57.93
N LEU A 6 35.61 37.93 -57.83
CA LEU A 6 34.89 37.63 -56.59
C LEU A 6 35.11 36.15 -56.24
N PRO A 7 35.51 35.78 -55.01
CA PRO A 7 35.48 34.39 -54.60
C PRO A 7 34.08 34.01 -54.12
N LEU A 8 33.59 32.87 -54.61
CA LEU A 8 32.55 32.09 -53.93
C LEU A 8 33.07 31.77 -52.51
N LEU A 9 32.43 32.30 -51.47
CA LEU A 9 32.53 31.69 -50.14
C LEU A 9 31.64 30.45 -50.13
N GLY A 10 32.26 29.28 -50.22
CA GLY A 10 31.64 28.03 -49.78
C GLY A 10 31.39 28.10 -48.28
N ALA A 11 30.13 27.95 -47.88
CA ALA A 11 29.77 27.73 -46.49
C ALA A 11 30.31 26.36 -46.06
N VAL A 12 31.45 26.35 -45.37
CA VAL A 12 31.90 25.19 -44.62
C VAL A 12 30.99 25.08 -43.40
N LEU A 13 30.03 24.15 -43.48
CA LEU A 13 29.37 23.57 -42.31
C LEU A 13 30.45 22.87 -41.48
N VAL A 14 30.97 23.58 -40.47
CA VAL A 14 31.75 22.95 -39.41
C VAL A 14 30.76 22.15 -38.58
N PHE A 15 30.61 20.86 -38.90
CA PHE A 15 30.17 19.87 -37.92
C PHE A 15 31.23 19.83 -36.83
N ALA A 16 31.04 20.62 -35.77
CA ALA A 16 31.68 20.33 -34.51
C ALA A 16 31.13 18.97 -34.07
N ALA A 17 31.95 17.93 -34.19
CA ALA A 17 31.72 16.67 -33.52
C ALA A 17 31.51 17.01 -32.04
N PHE A 18 30.29 16.80 -31.55
CA PHE A 18 30.05 16.64 -30.13
C PHE A 18 30.82 15.37 -29.75
N ASP A 19 32.06 15.54 -29.30
CA ASP A 19 32.70 14.54 -28.48
C ASP A 19 31.79 14.37 -27.27
N ALA A 20 31.07 13.25 -27.27
CA ALA A 20 30.36 12.77 -26.11
C ALA A 20 31.41 12.62 -25.01
N ILE A 21 31.48 13.61 -24.11
CA ILE A 21 32.16 13.45 -22.84
C ILE A 21 31.43 12.28 -22.18
N PRO A 22 32.06 11.11 -21.98
CA PRO A 22 31.43 10.07 -21.20
C PRO A 22 31.22 10.66 -19.82
N ALA A 23 29.96 10.76 -19.39
CA ALA A 23 29.66 10.94 -17.98
C ALA A 23 30.25 9.73 -17.28
N ALA A 24 31.48 9.87 -16.78
CA ALA A 24 32.08 8.93 -15.87
C ALA A 24 31.21 8.98 -14.61
N ALA A 25 30.14 8.18 -14.60
CA ALA A 25 29.49 7.79 -13.37
C ALA A 25 30.62 7.30 -12.47
N GLN A 26 30.86 8.00 -11.36
CA GLN A 26 31.70 7.45 -10.31
C GLN A 26 31.05 6.13 -9.91
N VAL A 27 31.60 5.02 -10.40
CA VAL A 27 31.26 3.68 -9.94
C VAL A 27 31.86 3.58 -8.55
N VAL A 28 31.15 4.13 -7.56
CA VAL A 28 31.46 3.91 -6.16
C VAL A 28 31.15 2.45 -5.91
N GLN A 29 32.19 1.65 -5.62
CA GLN A 29 32.04 0.28 -5.13
C GLN A 29 31.00 0.29 -3.99
N PRO A 30 29.97 -0.59 -4.00
CA PRO A 30 28.93 -0.57 -2.99
C PRO A 30 29.56 -0.71 -1.60
N VAL A 31 29.57 0.39 -0.85
CA VAL A 31 29.99 0.35 0.56
C VAL A 31 28.92 -0.42 1.31
N ARG A 32 29.32 -1.52 1.94
CA ARG A 32 28.43 -2.41 2.70
C ARG A 32 27.61 -1.60 3.69
N ILE A 33 26.30 -1.50 3.43
CA ILE A 33 25.33 -0.91 4.34
C ILE A 33 25.36 -1.71 5.64
N ARG A 34 25.80 -1.08 6.72
CA ARG A 34 25.60 -1.62 8.06
C ARG A 34 24.10 -1.58 8.31
N ARG A 35 23.47 -2.75 8.44
CA ARG A 35 22.07 -2.90 8.88
C ARG A 35 21.97 -2.25 10.26
N GLN A 36 21.54 -1.00 10.34
CA GLN A 36 21.30 -0.32 11.61
C GLN A 36 19.90 0.26 11.63
N PHE A 37 19.30 0.08 12.81
CA PHE A 37 17.90 0.08 13.10
C PHE A 37 17.49 1.46 13.60
N GLY A 38 16.33 1.92 13.14
CA GLY A 38 15.60 3.05 13.69
C GLY A 38 14.13 2.84 13.36
N VAL A 39 13.34 2.48 14.36
CA VAL A 39 11.89 2.41 14.28
C VAL A 39 11.38 3.77 14.77
N ALA A 40 10.52 4.43 13.99
CA ALA A 40 9.57 5.34 14.58
C ALA A 40 8.47 4.44 15.17
N ASP A 41 8.30 4.48 16.49
CA ASP A 41 7.22 3.75 17.16
C ASP A 41 5.88 4.15 16.53
N GLU A 42 5.24 3.23 15.83
CA GLU A 42 3.86 3.39 15.40
C GLU A 42 2.99 3.25 16.66
N GLN A 43 2.71 4.38 17.32
CA GLN A 43 1.79 4.40 18.44
C GLN A 43 0.39 3.97 17.96
N PRO A 44 -0.38 3.26 18.81
CA PRO A 44 -1.72 2.83 18.45
C PRO A 44 -2.58 4.02 18.03
N THR A 45 -3.12 3.91 16.83
CA THR A 45 -4.17 4.74 16.26
C THR A 45 -5.23 5.11 17.32
N PRO A 46 -5.46 6.40 17.61
CA PRO A 46 -6.67 6.82 18.32
C PRO A 46 -7.88 6.48 17.46
N PRO A 47 -9.00 6.01 18.01
CA PRO A 47 -10.12 5.58 17.19
C PRO A 47 -10.68 6.79 16.43
N VAL A 48 -10.89 6.64 15.12
CA VAL A 48 -12.11 7.18 14.51
C VAL A 48 -13.25 6.75 15.43
N ASP A 49 -14.27 7.59 15.65
CA ASP A 49 -15.48 7.14 16.36
C ASP A 49 -16.23 6.12 15.49
N GLN A 50 -15.64 4.92 15.41
CA GLN A 50 -16.04 3.78 14.61
C GLN A 50 -17.38 3.29 15.11
N ALA A 51 -17.64 3.41 16.42
CA ALA A 51 -18.92 3.12 17.02
C ALA A 51 -20.03 4.02 16.44
N THR A 52 -19.79 5.33 16.32
CA THR A 52 -20.77 6.24 15.67
C THR A 52 -20.89 5.99 14.18
N ALA A 53 -19.79 5.73 13.47
CA ALA A 53 -19.82 5.41 12.04
C ALA A 53 -20.61 4.13 11.77
N ASP A 54 -20.37 3.07 12.55
CA ASP A 54 -21.04 1.78 12.46
C ASP A 54 -22.53 1.93 12.78
N ARG A 55 -22.87 2.66 13.85
CA ARG A 55 -24.26 2.92 14.20
C ARG A 55 -25.00 3.61 13.06
N LYS A 56 -24.44 4.68 12.48
CA LYS A 56 -25.05 5.37 11.33
C LYS A 56 -25.20 4.46 10.11
N ALA A 57 -24.22 3.59 9.84
CA ALA A 57 -24.28 2.66 8.73
C ALA A 57 -25.39 1.61 8.93
N LEU A 58 -25.51 1.05 10.13
CA LEU A 58 -26.57 0.10 10.49
C LEU A 58 -27.95 0.75 10.42
N GLU A 59 -28.11 1.95 11.00
CA GLU A 59 -29.36 2.74 10.95
C GLU A 59 -29.80 3.01 9.51
N ALA A 60 -28.87 3.39 8.61
CA ALA A 60 -29.17 3.62 7.20
C ALA A 60 -29.70 2.38 6.47
N ALA A 61 -29.34 1.18 6.92
CA ALA A 61 -29.82 -0.10 6.38
C ALA A 61 -31.01 -0.68 7.17
N GLY A 62 -31.56 0.04 8.15
CA GLY A 62 -32.64 -0.44 9.01
C GLY A 62 -32.24 -1.57 9.97
N LEU A 63 -30.94 -1.71 10.26
CA LEU A 63 -30.38 -2.72 11.16
C LEU A 63 -30.09 -2.12 12.54
N LYS A 64 -30.05 -2.97 13.56
CA LYS A 64 -29.66 -2.60 14.92
C LYS A 64 -28.47 -3.45 15.39
N ALA A 65 -27.53 -2.83 16.10
CA ALA A 65 -26.32 -3.50 16.58
C ALA A 65 -26.61 -4.57 17.67
N ASP A 66 -27.73 -4.45 18.36
CA ASP A 66 -28.21 -5.33 19.43
C ASP A 66 -29.25 -6.37 18.95
N ASP A 67 -29.41 -6.55 17.64
CA ASP A 67 -30.23 -7.60 17.03
C ASP A 67 -29.36 -8.65 16.28
N PRO A 68 -28.75 -9.62 17.00
CA PRO A 68 -27.91 -10.64 16.37
C PRO A 68 -28.62 -11.45 15.28
N ALA A 69 -29.93 -11.67 15.41
CA ALA A 69 -30.71 -12.43 14.42
C ALA A 69 -30.85 -11.64 13.12
N GLY A 70 -31.19 -10.35 13.20
CA GLY A 70 -31.24 -9.44 12.06
C GLY A 70 -29.87 -9.31 11.36
N LEU A 71 -28.79 -9.19 12.13
CA LEU A 71 -27.42 -9.11 11.61
C LEU A 71 -27.01 -10.40 10.87
N LEU A 72 -27.25 -11.58 11.46
CA LEU A 72 -26.98 -12.86 10.79
C LEU A 72 -27.85 -13.04 9.54
N GLY A 73 -29.11 -12.64 9.60
CA GLY A 73 -30.03 -12.66 8.47
C GLY A 73 -29.53 -11.79 7.30
N TYR A 74 -29.00 -10.61 7.60
CA TYR A 74 -28.45 -9.70 6.60
C TYR A 74 -27.25 -10.29 5.83
N VAL A 75 -26.36 -11.03 6.52
CA VAL A 75 -25.23 -11.72 5.88
C VAL A 75 -25.71 -12.93 5.08
N ARG A 76 -26.64 -13.74 5.63
CA ARG A 76 -27.21 -14.90 4.94
C ARG A 76 -27.89 -14.52 3.64
N LEU A 77 -28.62 -13.40 3.59
CA LEU A 77 -29.26 -12.89 2.39
C LEU A 77 -28.28 -12.63 1.24
N ARG A 78 -27.00 -12.34 1.56
CA ARG A 78 -25.93 -12.10 0.59
C ARG A 78 -24.99 -13.29 0.41
N THR A 79 -25.21 -14.36 1.18
CA THR A 79 -24.48 -15.62 1.04
C THR A 79 -25.18 -16.46 -0.02
N LEU A 80 -24.96 -16.12 -1.29
CA LEU A 80 -25.59 -16.77 -2.43
C LEU A 80 -25.21 -18.25 -2.54
N SER A 81 -26.18 -19.10 -2.89
CA SER A 81 -25.88 -20.46 -3.36
C SER A 81 -25.31 -20.42 -4.78
N ASP A 82 -24.63 -21.48 -5.23
CA ASP A 82 -24.17 -21.61 -6.62
C ASP A 82 -25.32 -21.48 -7.62
N SER A 83 -26.51 -21.95 -7.24
CA SER A 83 -27.73 -21.78 -8.03
C SER A 83 -28.20 -20.33 -8.10
N ASP A 84 -28.11 -19.56 -7.02
CA ASP A 84 -28.49 -18.15 -7.01
C ASP A 84 -27.50 -17.30 -7.81
N LEU A 85 -26.19 -17.58 -7.67
CA LEU A 85 -25.15 -16.96 -8.50
C LEU A 85 -25.37 -17.22 -9.98
N SER A 86 -25.66 -18.47 -10.36
CA SER A 86 -25.92 -18.84 -11.75
C SER A 86 -27.14 -18.11 -12.31
N ARG A 87 -28.20 -17.96 -11.52
CA ARG A 87 -29.38 -17.17 -11.90
C ARG A 87 -29.06 -15.69 -12.09
N ILE A 88 -28.36 -15.09 -11.14
CA ILE A 88 -27.97 -13.67 -11.22
C ILE A 88 -27.06 -13.43 -12.43
N GLN A 89 -26.07 -14.29 -12.66
CA GLN A 89 -25.18 -14.22 -13.83
C GLN A 89 -25.95 -14.35 -15.15
N SER A 90 -26.94 -15.24 -15.21
CA SER A 90 -27.81 -15.37 -16.38
C SER A 90 -28.57 -14.07 -16.66
N VAL A 91 -29.11 -13.42 -15.62
CA VAL A 91 -29.81 -12.13 -15.75
C VAL A 91 -28.84 -11.01 -16.15
N ILE A 92 -27.64 -10.96 -15.56
CA ILE A 92 -26.60 -9.98 -15.91
C ILE A 92 -26.19 -10.12 -17.38
N LYS A 93 -26.05 -11.33 -17.90
CA LYS A 93 -25.72 -11.56 -19.31
C LYS A 93 -26.77 -10.94 -20.25
N ARG A 94 -28.05 -11.02 -19.89
CA ARG A 94 -29.13 -10.41 -20.67
C ARG A 94 -29.17 -8.88 -20.58
N LEU A 95 -28.37 -8.24 -19.72
CA LEU A 95 -28.19 -6.79 -19.79
C LEU A 95 -27.56 -6.36 -21.12
N GLY A 96 -26.84 -7.26 -21.81
CA GLY A 96 -26.29 -7.05 -23.15
C GLY A 96 -27.13 -7.65 -24.28
N ALA A 97 -28.39 -8.05 -24.05
CA ALA A 97 -29.25 -8.58 -25.11
C ALA A 97 -29.41 -7.57 -26.25
N ASP A 98 -29.59 -7.99 -27.52
CA ASP A 98 -29.78 -7.07 -28.65
C ASP A 98 -31.13 -6.32 -28.59
N ASP A 99 -32.14 -6.93 -27.97
CA ASP A 99 -33.46 -6.36 -27.77
C ASP A 99 -33.51 -5.40 -26.56
N PHE A 100 -34.03 -4.19 -26.78
CA PHE A 100 -34.07 -3.14 -25.76
C PHE A 100 -34.98 -3.49 -24.58
N GLU A 101 -36.14 -4.10 -24.85
CA GLU A 101 -37.11 -4.47 -23.82
C GLU A 101 -36.56 -5.61 -22.94
N GLU A 102 -35.85 -6.56 -23.54
CA GLU A 102 -35.16 -7.62 -22.82
C GLU A 102 -34.07 -7.06 -21.89
N ARG A 103 -33.28 -6.08 -22.35
CA ARG A 103 -32.28 -5.39 -21.49
C ARG A 103 -32.94 -4.67 -20.31
N LEU A 104 -34.08 -4.01 -20.54
CA LEU A 104 -34.81 -3.30 -19.49
C LEU A 104 -35.42 -4.26 -18.46
N LYS A 105 -35.99 -5.37 -18.93
CA LYS A 105 -36.49 -6.45 -18.07
C LYS A 105 -35.37 -7.09 -17.26
N ALA A 106 -34.23 -7.35 -17.87
CA ALA A 106 -33.05 -7.88 -17.18
C ALA A 106 -32.52 -6.92 -16.11
N ALA A 107 -32.49 -5.61 -16.36
CA ALA A 107 -32.13 -4.62 -15.35
C ALA A 107 -33.09 -4.65 -14.15
N THR A 108 -34.39 -4.70 -14.42
CA THR A 108 -35.41 -4.79 -13.37
C THR A 108 -35.28 -6.10 -12.57
N GLU A 109 -35.05 -7.23 -13.25
CA GLU A 109 -34.87 -8.53 -12.61
C GLU A 109 -33.58 -8.57 -11.77
N ALA A 110 -32.49 -7.97 -12.24
CA ALA A 110 -31.24 -7.85 -11.48
C ALA A 110 -31.45 -7.06 -10.18
N GLU A 111 -32.24 -5.98 -10.24
CA GLU A 111 -32.56 -5.15 -9.09
C GLU A 111 -33.45 -5.87 -8.06
N GLN A 112 -34.30 -6.82 -8.49
CA GLN A 112 -35.16 -7.61 -7.62
C GLN A 112 -34.40 -8.60 -6.73
N PHE A 113 -33.21 -9.05 -7.14
CA PHE A 113 -32.32 -9.81 -6.26
C PHE A 113 -31.76 -8.96 -5.10
N GLY A 114 -31.97 -7.64 -5.15
CA GLY A 114 -31.62 -6.73 -4.08
C GLY A 114 -30.13 -6.80 -3.75
N PRO A 115 -29.76 -6.79 -2.47
CA PRO A 115 -28.35 -6.75 -2.12
C PRO A 115 -27.51 -7.94 -2.57
N ALA A 116 -28.14 -9.08 -2.88
CA ALA A 116 -27.45 -10.27 -3.32
C ALA A 116 -26.87 -10.10 -4.74
N ALA A 117 -27.46 -9.24 -5.58
CA ALA A 117 -26.92 -8.94 -6.91
C ALA A 117 -25.81 -7.88 -6.93
N VAL A 118 -25.55 -7.16 -5.83
CA VAL A 118 -24.57 -6.05 -5.80
C VAL A 118 -23.17 -6.51 -6.19
N GLY A 119 -22.66 -7.58 -5.59
CA GLY A 119 -21.35 -8.15 -5.92
C GLY A 119 -21.22 -8.56 -7.39
N PRO A 120 -22.11 -9.43 -7.90
CA PRO A 120 -22.14 -9.80 -9.32
C PRO A 120 -22.27 -8.60 -10.28
N LEU A 121 -23.09 -7.60 -9.96
CA LEU A 121 -23.24 -6.39 -10.78
C LEU A 121 -21.96 -5.54 -10.77
N ARG A 122 -21.27 -5.41 -9.63
CA ARG A 122 -19.96 -4.71 -9.57
C ARG A 122 -18.91 -5.43 -10.40
N ALA A 123 -18.88 -6.76 -10.33
CA ALA A 123 -17.96 -7.56 -11.14
C ALA A 123 -18.22 -7.34 -12.65
N ALA A 124 -19.48 -7.32 -13.07
CA ALA A 124 -19.86 -7.03 -14.45
C ALA A 124 -19.52 -5.57 -14.86
N ALA A 125 -19.80 -4.60 -13.99
CA ALA A 125 -19.46 -3.18 -14.22
C ALA A 125 -17.95 -2.94 -14.38
N ALA A 126 -17.12 -3.74 -13.72
CA ALA A 126 -15.66 -3.65 -13.82
C ALA A 126 -15.09 -4.24 -15.12
N GLN A 127 -15.88 -5.00 -15.89
CA GLN A 127 -15.45 -5.68 -17.13
C GLN A 127 -15.81 -4.88 -18.39
N SER A 128 -15.61 -3.57 -18.37
CA SER A 128 -16.00 -2.67 -19.47
C SER A 128 -15.31 -2.96 -20.81
N GLU A 129 -14.17 -3.64 -20.81
CA GLU A 129 -13.46 -4.04 -22.03
C GLU A 129 -14.06 -5.29 -22.70
N ALA A 130 -14.78 -6.13 -21.94
CA ALA A 130 -15.37 -7.35 -22.46
C ALA A 130 -16.76 -7.09 -23.08
N ASP A 131 -17.60 -6.34 -22.37
CA ASP A 131 -18.94 -5.97 -22.83
C ASP A 131 -19.32 -4.58 -22.27
N PRO A 132 -19.12 -3.50 -23.05
CA PRO A 132 -19.40 -2.13 -22.61
C PRO A 132 -20.87 -1.89 -22.24
N GLU A 133 -21.83 -2.55 -22.90
CA GLU A 133 -23.26 -2.36 -22.66
C GLU A 133 -23.67 -3.03 -21.34
N VAL A 134 -23.22 -4.26 -21.09
CA VAL A 134 -23.41 -4.93 -19.80
C VAL A 134 -22.77 -4.11 -18.68
N ALA A 135 -21.54 -3.63 -18.86
CA ALA A 135 -20.85 -2.85 -17.84
C ALA A 135 -21.56 -1.52 -17.52
N TYR A 136 -22.03 -0.81 -18.55
CA TYR A 136 -22.81 0.42 -18.40
C TYR A 136 -24.12 0.16 -17.64
N ARG A 137 -24.90 -0.84 -18.05
CA ARG A 137 -26.20 -1.15 -17.40
C ARG A 137 -26.04 -1.71 -16.01
N ALA A 138 -25.02 -2.53 -15.76
CA ALA A 138 -24.70 -2.97 -14.41
C ALA A 138 -24.38 -1.78 -13.51
N SER A 139 -23.64 -0.79 -14.01
CA SER A 139 -23.36 0.46 -13.31
C SER A 139 -24.64 1.26 -13.01
N GLU A 140 -25.59 1.33 -13.95
CA GLU A 140 -26.88 1.99 -13.72
C GLU A 140 -27.76 1.25 -12.70
N CYS A 141 -27.80 -0.09 -12.75
CA CYS A 141 -28.50 -0.89 -11.73
C CYS A 141 -27.90 -0.62 -10.35
N LEU A 142 -26.57 -0.64 -10.23
CA LEU A 142 -25.87 -0.28 -8.99
C LEU A 142 -26.22 1.13 -8.53
N ARG A 143 -26.22 2.13 -9.42
CA ARG A 143 -26.58 3.52 -9.06
C ARG A 143 -28.00 3.61 -8.47
N ARG A 144 -28.94 2.78 -8.94
CA ARG A 144 -30.31 2.72 -8.41
C ARG A 144 -30.42 1.94 -7.11
N MET A 145 -29.61 0.88 -6.93
CA MET A 145 -29.62 -0.02 -5.78
C MET A 145 -28.78 0.46 -4.60
N GLU A 146 -27.70 1.21 -4.85
CA GLU A 146 -26.75 1.68 -3.84
C GLU A 146 -27.19 2.99 -3.19
N LYS A 147 -28.41 3.01 -2.66
CA LYS A 147 -28.93 4.13 -1.85
C LYS A 147 -28.22 4.27 -0.49
N VAL A 148 -27.46 3.25 -0.10
CA VAL A 148 -26.68 3.18 1.14
C VAL A 148 -25.29 2.60 0.84
N PRO A 149 -24.26 2.95 1.62
CA PRO A 149 -22.89 2.45 1.41
C PRO A 149 -22.77 0.98 1.86
N HIS A 150 -23.25 0.02 1.05
CA HIS A 150 -23.40 -1.40 1.42
C HIS A 150 -22.13 -2.04 2.00
N SER A 151 -20.93 -1.72 1.49
CA SER A 151 -19.68 -2.26 2.03
C SER A 151 -19.39 -1.74 3.45
N ALA A 152 -19.72 -0.47 3.74
CA ALA A 152 -19.61 0.10 5.08
C ALA A 152 -20.64 -0.52 6.03
N VAL A 153 -21.88 -0.75 5.54
CA VAL A 153 -22.91 -1.47 6.31
C VAL A 153 -22.45 -2.89 6.61
N MET A 154 -21.94 -3.63 5.62
CA MET A 154 -21.46 -5.00 5.83
C MET A 154 -20.31 -5.06 6.82
N ALA A 155 -19.34 -4.14 6.74
CA ALA A 155 -18.25 -4.07 7.71
C ALA A 155 -18.79 -3.79 9.14
N ALA A 156 -19.77 -2.90 9.29
CA ALA A 156 -20.42 -2.64 10.58
C ALA A 156 -21.20 -3.85 11.11
N VAL A 157 -21.90 -4.59 10.24
CA VAL A 157 -22.59 -5.84 10.59
C VAL A 157 -21.61 -6.88 11.10
N VAL A 158 -20.51 -7.09 10.39
CA VAL A 158 -19.46 -8.05 10.77
C VAL A 158 -18.84 -7.69 12.13
N ARG A 159 -18.50 -6.41 12.36
CA ARG A 159 -18.03 -5.93 13.68
C ARG A 159 -19.04 -6.15 14.80
N ALA A 160 -20.32 -5.85 14.56
CA ALA A 160 -21.38 -6.06 15.54
C ALA A 160 -21.58 -7.57 15.87
N LEU A 161 -21.46 -8.44 14.88
CA LEU A 161 -21.45 -9.90 15.08
C LEU A 161 -20.22 -10.36 15.89
N GLY A 162 -19.05 -9.79 15.65
CA GLY A 162 -17.83 -10.09 16.42
C GLY A 162 -17.93 -9.66 17.89
N LYS A 163 -18.67 -8.58 18.18
CA LYS A 163 -18.94 -8.12 19.54
C LYS A 163 -19.96 -8.98 20.28
N SER A 164 -21.06 -9.33 19.62
CA SER A 164 -22.17 -10.10 20.22
C SER A 164 -21.95 -11.62 20.21
N LYS A 165 -21.10 -12.12 19.32
CA LYS A 165 -20.68 -13.52 19.16
C LYS A 165 -21.84 -14.55 19.16
N PRO A 166 -22.98 -14.31 18.48
CA PRO A 166 -24.09 -15.24 18.47
C PRO A 166 -23.67 -16.61 17.91
N ALA A 167 -24.45 -17.65 18.22
CA ALA A 167 -24.32 -18.95 17.55
C ALA A 167 -24.37 -18.76 16.02
N ASP A 168 -23.68 -19.62 15.27
CA ASP A 168 -23.54 -19.58 13.80
C ASP A 168 -22.69 -18.45 13.18
N THR A 169 -22.18 -17.47 13.94
CA THR A 169 -21.35 -16.38 13.35
C THR A 169 -20.24 -16.91 12.44
N ALA A 170 -19.44 -17.87 12.92
CA ALA A 170 -18.33 -18.41 12.13
C ALA A 170 -18.82 -19.06 10.82
N LYS A 171 -19.86 -19.91 10.91
CA LYS A 171 -20.44 -20.60 9.75
C LYS A 171 -20.96 -19.61 8.70
N VAL A 172 -21.70 -18.59 9.13
CA VAL A 172 -22.30 -17.59 8.22
C VAL A 172 -21.22 -16.74 7.56
N LEU A 173 -20.23 -16.28 8.34
CA LEU A 173 -19.14 -15.46 7.82
C LEU A 173 -18.19 -16.22 6.90
N LEU A 174 -17.88 -17.49 7.20
CA LEU A 174 -17.15 -18.38 6.27
C LEU A 174 -17.93 -18.54 4.96
N GLY A 175 -19.24 -18.74 5.04
CA GLY A 175 -20.15 -18.79 3.91
C GLY A 175 -20.01 -17.58 2.98
N PHE A 176 -20.05 -16.39 3.58
CA PHE A 176 -20.03 -15.12 2.85
C PHE A 176 -18.62 -14.68 2.40
N LEU A 177 -17.54 -15.11 3.06
CA LEU A 177 -16.18 -14.63 2.80
C LEU A 177 -15.76 -14.67 1.31
N PRO A 178 -16.00 -15.75 0.53
CA PRO A 178 -15.66 -15.76 -0.90
C PRO A 178 -16.45 -14.75 -1.75
N LEU A 179 -17.56 -14.23 -1.22
CA LEU A 179 -18.49 -13.33 -1.89
C LEU A 179 -18.31 -11.86 -1.45
N SER A 180 -17.34 -11.56 -0.60
CA SER A 180 -17.14 -10.20 -0.10
C SER A 180 -16.73 -9.24 -1.23
N ASP A 181 -17.51 -8.19 -1.44
CA ASP A 181 -17.33 -7.23 -2.56
C ASP A 181 -16.05 -6.38 -2.48
N THR A 182 -15.43 -6.29 -1.30
CA THR A 182 -14.23 -5.50 -1.09
C THR A 182 -13.25 -6.24 -0.18
N ASN A 183 -11.95 -6.04 -0.40
CA ASN A 183 -10.90 -6.57 0.47
C ASN A 183 -11.04 -6.07 1.92
N GLY A 184 -11.58 -4.86 2.13
CA GLY A 184 -11.85 -4.34 3.48
C GLY A 184 -12.90 -5.13 4.25
N VAL A 185 -14.00 -5.55 3.60
CA VAL A 185 -15.00 -6.43 4.22
C VAL A 185 -14.40 -7.83 4.48
N ALA A 186 -13.61 -8.35 3.54
CA ALA A 186 -12.95 -9.64 3.71
C ALA A 186 -11.99 -9.65 4.92
N ASP A 187 -11.24 -8.56 5.12
CA ASP A 187 -10.34 -8.37 6.26
C ASP A 187 -11.13 -8.37 7.58
N GLU A 188 -12.24 -7.62 7.63
CA GLU A 188 -13.10 -7.54 8.82
C GLU A 188 -13.73 -8.90 9.17
N ILE A 189 -14.11 -9.69 8.15
CA ILE A 189 -14.59 -11.06 8.34
C ILE A 189 -13.50 -11.91 8.98
N ARG A 190 -12.26 -11.90 8.47
CA ARG A 190 -11.15 -12.66 9.05
C ARG A 190 -10.90 -12.27 10.50
N THR A 191 -10.84 -10.98 10.82
CA THR A 191 -10.71 -10.48 12.20
C THR A 191 -11.85 -10.98 13.10
N THR A 192 -13.08 -10.98 12.58
CA THR A 192 -14.23 -11.47 13.35
C THR A 192 -14.19 -12.99 13.55
N LEU A 193 -13.76 -13.76 12.55
CA LEU A 193 -13.57 -15.21 12.67
C LEU A 193 -12.57 -15.56 13.78
N VAL A 194 -11.46 -14.82 13.89
CA VAL A 194 -10.50 -14.93 15.02
C VAL A 194 -11.20 -14.69 16.35
N ALA A 195 -12.03 -13.65 16.44
CA ALA A 195 -12.72 -13.28 17.68
C ALA A 195 -13.76 -14.31 18.15
N VAL A 196 -14.31 -15.12 17.22
CA VAL A 196 -15.28 -16.20 17.50
C VAL A 196 -14.68 -17.60 17.35
N ALA A 197 -13.35 -17.73 17.26
CA ALA A 197 -12.72 -19.00 16.96
C ALA A 197 -12.81 -20.04 18.07
N ALA A 198 -13.04 -19.60 19.30
CA ALA A 198 -13.26 -20.47 20.45
C ALA A 198 -14.54 -20.07 21.20
N ARG A 199 -15.24 -21.09 21.72
CA ARG A 199 -16.34 -20.96 22.69
C ARG A 199 -16.05 -21.87 23.87
N ASP A 200 -16.07 -21.32 25.07
CA ASP A 200 -15.79 -22.04 26.32
C ASP A 200 -14.46 -22.83 26.29
N GLY A 201 -13.43 -22.24 25.66
CA GLY A 201 -12.10 -22.85 25.53
C GLY A 201 -12.00 -23.99 24.52
N ARG A 202 -13.05 -24.27 23.74
CA ARG A 202 -13.04 -25.26 22.64
C ARG A 202 -13.12 -24.58 21.29
N ALA A 203 -12.52 -25.21 20.29
CA ALA A 203 -12.58 -24.74 18.92
C ALA A 203 -14.03 -24.67 18.40
N GLU A 204 -14.36 -23.59 17.69
CA GLU A 204 -15.62 -23.46 16.97
C GLU A 204 -15.71 -24.53 15.86
N PRO A 205 -16.69 -25.45 15.91
CA PRO A 205 -16.77 -26.58 14.98
C PRO A 205 -16.77 -26.16 13.51
N ALA A 206 -17.45 -25.05 13.17
CA ALA A 206 -17.50 -24.58 11.79
C ALA A 206 -16.12 -24.21 11.22
N LEU A 207 -15.18 -23.74 12.05
CA LEU A 207 -13.81 -23.47 11.61
C LEU A 207 -13.00 -24.75 11.48
N VAL A 208 -13.17 -25.71 12.40
CA VAL A 208 -12.50 -27.00 12.33
C VAL A 208 -12.88 -27.74 11.06
N ASP A 209 -14.18 -27.78 10.72
CA ASP A 209 -14.69 -28.39 9.49
C ASP A 209 -14.15 -27.67 8.25
N ALA A 210 -14.07 -26.33 8.31
CA ALA A 210 -13.60 -25.51 7.20
C ALA A 210 -12.11 -25.69 6.86
N LEU A 211 -11.30 -26.34 7.70
CA LEU A 211 -9.92 -26.74 7.35
C LEU A 211 -9.88 -27.71 6.16
N ALA A 212 -10.97 -28.41 5.89
CA ALA A 212 -11.14 -29.33 4.76
C ALA A 212 -12.10 -28.80 3.67
N ASP A 213 -12.50 -27.52 3.72
CA ASP A 213 -13.41 -26.92 2.74
C ASP A 213 -12.78 -26.92 1.33
N ALA A 214 -13.60 -27.07 0.29
CA ALA A 214 -13.15 -27.01 -1.10
C ALA A 214 -12.53 -25.64 -1.45
N SER A 215 -12.99 -24.57 -0.80
CA SER A 215 -12.57 -23.19 -1.01
C SER A 215 -11.27 -22.86 -0.26
N PRO A 216 -10.16 -22.54 -0.96
CA PRO A 216 -8.89 -22.19 -0.32
C PRO A 216 -8.99 -20.98 0.62
N ILE A 217 -9.77 -19.96 0.26
CA ILE A 217 -9.95 -18.76 1.11
C ILE A 217 -10.64 -19.09 2.44
N ARG A 218 -11.56 -20.07 2.47
CA ARG A 218 -12.21 -20.53 3.70
C ARG A 218 -11.26 -21.36 4.55
N ARG A 219 -10.49 -22.27 3.93
CA ARG A 219 -9.44 -23.02 4.62
C ARG A 219 -8.44 -22.08 5.29
N ALA A 220 -7.92 -21.10 4.54
CA ALA A 220 -6.97 -20.12 5.06
C ALA A 220 -7.53 -19.35 6.25
N ALA A 221 -8.75 -18.80 6.12
CA ALA A 221 -9.40 -18.04 7.19
C ALA A 221 -9.65 -18.90 8.44
N ALA A 222 -10.05 -20.16 8.27
CA ALA A 222 -10.24 -21.09 9.37
C ALA A 222 -8.93 -21.44 10.08
N GLY A 223 -7.87 -21.78 9.33
CA GLY A 223 -6.56 -22.10 9.90
C GLY A 223 -5.98 -20.93 10.70
N VAL A 224 -5.99 -19.72 10.11
CA VAL A 224 -5.52 -18.51 10.81
C VAL A 224 -6.38 -18.21 12.04
N ALA A 225 -7.71 -18.27 11.94
CA ALA A 225 -8.60 -18.03 13.08
C ALA A 225 -8.36 -19.00 14.23
N LEU A 226 -8.11 -20.29 13.94
CA LEU A 226 -7.84 -21.30 14.96
C LEU A 226 -6.46 -21.16 15.61
N ILE A 227 -5.51 -20.47 14.98
CA ILE A 227 -4.19 -20.15 15.55
C ILE A 227 -4.25 -18.86 16.39
N GLU A 228 -4.86 -17.82 15.83
CA GLU A 228 -4.88 -16.48 16.42
C GLU A 228 -6.01 -16.27 17.45
N GLY A 229 -7.01 -17.15 17.47
CA GLY A 229 -8.16 -17.08 18.37
C GLY A 229 -7.77 -17.03 19.85
N ASN A 230 -8.62 -16.49 20.72
CA ASN A 230 -8.32 -16.35 22.14
C ASN A 230 -8.26 -17.69 22.90
N PRO A 231 -7.57 -17.78 24.06
CA PRO A 231 -6.87 -16.71 24.80
C PRO A 231 -5.56 -16.24 24.16
N SER A 232 -5.27 -14.94 24.20
CA SER A 232 -4.10 -14.34 23.54
C SER A 232 -2.78 -14.50 24.32
N GLU A 233 -2.88 -14.90 25.59
CA GLU A 233 -1.78 -15.06 26.55
C GLU A 233 -0.96 -16.34 26.30
N GLU A 234 -1.52 -17.29 25.56
CA GLU A 234 -0.84 -18.53 25.18
C GLU A 234 -0.35 -18.46 23.73
N ARG A 235 0.73 -19.18 23.43
CA ARG A 235 1.21 -19.34 22.04
C ARG A 235 0.30 -20.29 21.26
N ILE A 236 0.02 -21.45 21.85
CA ILE A 236 -0.97 -22.40 21.33
C ILE A 236 -2.30 -22.08 22.00
N ARG A 237 -3.10 -21.25 21.34
CA ARG A 237 -4.31 -20.65 21.94
C ARG A 237 -5.48 -21.63 22.01
N ILE A 238 -5.71 -22.41 20.96
CA ILE A 238 -6.81 -23.40 20.87
C ILE A 238 -6.22 -24.82 20.75
N LYS A 239 -5.97 -25.45 21.91
CA LYS A 239 -5.17 -26.69 22.03
C LYS A 239 -5.76 -27.89 21.27
N ASP A 240 -7.07 -28.03 21.24
CA ASP A 240 -7.78 -29.12 20.56
C ASP A 240 -7.81 -28.97 19.03
N ALA A 241 -7.72 -27.74 18.52
CA ALA A 241 -7.63 -27.47 17.09
C ALA A 241 -6.20 -27.47 16.55
N TYR A 242 -5.20 -27.08 17.34
CA TYR A 242 -3.85 -26.85 16.83
C TYR A 242 -3.23 -28.04 16.08
N PRO A 243 -3.33 -29.31 16.54
CA PRO A 243 -2.85 -30.46 15.77
C PRO A 243 -3.54 -30.62 14.40
N LYS A 244 -4.83 -30.26 14.31
CA LYS A 244 -5.59 -30.31 13.06
C LYS A 244 -5.13 -29.22 12.09
N VAL A 245 -4.82 -28.03 12.59
CA VAL A 245 -4.25 -26.94 11.79
C VAL A 245 -2.87 -27.30 11.26
N LEU A 246 -2.00 -27.91 12.08
CA LEU A 246 -0.69 -28.41 11.63
C LEU A 246 -0.82 -29.45 10.52
N ALA A 247 -1.74 -30.41 10.67
CA ALA A 247 -2.02 -31.40 9.64
C ALA A 247 -2.50 -30.74 8.34
N ALA A 248 -3.48 -29.84 8.43
CA ALA A 248 -4.02 -29.10 7.29
C ALA A 248 -2.93 -28.27 6.57
N ALA A 249 -2.13 -27.49 7.30
CA ALA A 249 -1.05 -26.68 6.73
C ALA A 249 0.02 -27.54 6.04
N THR A 250 0.33 -28.70 6.60
CA THR A 250 1.32 -29.63 6.03
C THR A 250 0.84 -30.19 4.69
N THR A 251 -0.43 -30.58 4.60
CA THR A 251 -1.04 -31.16 3.40
C THR A 251 -1.60 -30.14 2.41
N GLU A 252 -1.64 -28.85 2.77
CA GLU A 252 -2.16 -27.80 1.89
C GLU A 252 -1.34 -27.72 0.58
N VAL A 253 -2.06 -27.58 -0.52
CA VAL A 253 -1.51 -27.55 -1.88
C VAL A 253 -1.55 -26.16 -2.50
N ASP A 254 -2.48 -25.31 -2.07
CA ASP A 254 -2.55 -23.92 -2.49
C ASP A 254 -1.45 -23.11 -1.78
N PRO A 255 -0.46 -22.55 -2.50
CA PRO A 255 0.68 -21.88 -1.87
C PRO A 255 0.29 -20.69 -1.00
N GLU A 256 -0.74 -19.95 -1.40
CA GLU A 256 -1.23 -18.77 -0.69
C GLU A 256 -1.88 -19.16 0.65
N THR A 257 -2.75 -20.17 0.63
CA THR A 257 -3.39 -20.73 1.82
C THR A 257 -2.35 -21.33 2.77
N LYS A 258 -1.40 -22.10 2.23
CA LYS A 258 -0.30 -22.68 3.00
C LYS A 258 0.54 -21.60 3.66
N PHE A 259 0.89 -20.55 2.93
CA PHE A 259 1.63 -19.42 3.47
C PHE A 259 0.91 -18.78 4.65
N GLN A 260 -0.39 -18.47 4.50
CA GLN A 260 -1.15 -17.80 5.56
C GLN A 260 -1.18 -18.63 6.86
N MET A 261 -1.40 -19.95 6.75
CA MET A 261 -1.35 -20.83 7.92
C MET A 261 0.06 -20.92 8.53
N LEU A 262 1.10 -21.16 7.71
CA LEU A 262 2.48 -21.26 8.18
C LEU A 262 2.95 -19.95 8.83
N TYR A 263 2.57 -18.81 8.27
CA TYR A 263 2.93 -17.50 8.79
C TYR A 263 2.26 -17.24 10.15
N ALA A 264 0.99 -17.58 10.31
CA ALA A 264 0.31 -17.51 11.61
C ALA A 264 0.95 -18.49 12.62
N ILE A 265 1.30 -19.72 12.21
CA ILE A 265 2.01 -20.68 13.06
C ILE A 265 3.34 -20.10 13.55
N LEU A 266 4.11 -19.47 12.66
CA LEU A 266 5.42 -18.90 12.99
C LEU A 266 5.32 -17.66 13.90
N THR A 267 4.36 -16.78 13.63
CA THR A 267 4.26 -15.48 14.29
C THR A 267 3.41 -15.48 15.57
N VAL A 268 2.60 -16.52 15.79
CA VAL A 268 1.72 -16.63 16.96
C VAL A 268 2.03 -17.88 17.78
N ALA A 269 2.02 -19.06 17.17
CA ALA A 269 2.31 -20.30 17.87
C ALA A 269 3.82 -20.49 18.15
N HIS A 270 4.67 -19.78 17.42
CA HIS A 270 6.14 -19.87 17.46
C HIS A 270 6.63 -21.32 17.27
N ASP A 271 5.94 -22.08 16.42
CA ASP A 271 6.35 -23.45 16.10
C ASP A 271 7.40 -23.45 14.99
N LYS A 272 8.64 -23.68 15.40
CA LYS A 272 9.80 -23.64 14.50
C LYS A 272 9.77 -24.69 13.40
N ASN A 273 8.94 -25.73 13.51
CA ASN A 273 8.82 -26.74 12.45
C ASN A 273 8.22 -26.16 11.16
N ALA A 274 7.52 -25.01 11.24
CA ALA A 274 7.02 -24.30 10.09
C ALA A 274 8.10 -23.55 9.29
N VAL A 275 9.30 -23.31 9.86
CA VAL A 275 10.37 -22.54 9.18
C VAL A 275 10.85 -23.25 7.92
N GLY A 276 11.10 -24.56 8.00
CA GLY A 276 11.50 -25.37 6.85
C GLY A 276 10.44 -25.36 5.74
N GLN A 277 9.16 -25.48 6.13
CA GLN A 277 8.05 -25.45 5.18
C GLN A 277 7.90 -24.09 4.50
N LEU A 278 8.10 -22.99 5.24
CA LEU A 278 8.10 -21.63 4.67
C LEU A 278 9.23 -21.46 3.64
N ILE A 279 10.43 -21.98 3.95
CA ILE A 279 11.58 -21.95 3.03
C ILE A 279 11.27 -22.74 1.76
N ASP A 280 10.73 -23.96 1.90
CA ASP A 280 10.37 -24.80 0.74
C ASP A 280 9.29 -24.14 -0.15
N LEU A 281 8.44 -23.29 0.43
CA LEU A 281 7.36 -22.59 -0.28
C LEU A 281 7.84 -21.44 -1.17
N LEU A 282 9.03 -20.87 -0.90
CA LEU A 282 9.54 -19.65 -1.57
C LEU A 282 9.40 -19.65 -3.10
N PRO A 283 9.74 -20.72 -3.85
CA PRO A 283 9.66 -20.70 -5.31
C PRO A 283 8.23 -20.66 -5.88
N THR A 284 7.23 -20.92 -5.04
CA THR A 284 5.82 -21.00 -5.42
C THR A 284 4.99 -19.83 -4.89
N LEU A 285 5.56 -19.04 -3.97
CA LEU A 285 4.85 -17.91 -3.38
C LEU A 285 4.61 -16.81 -4.41
N PRO A 286 3.41 -16.21 -4.43
CA PRO A 286 3.19 -14.99 -5.19
C PRO A 286 4.05 -13.85 -4.62
N ARG A 287 4.36 -12.86 -5.47
CA ARG A 287 5.26 -11.76 -5.08
C ARG A 287 4.77 -10.98 -3.85
N GLY A 288 3.45 -10.88 -3.65
CA GLY A 288 2.87 -10.28 -2.46
C GLY A 288 3.16 -11.01 -1.15
N ARG A 289 3.55 -12.29 -1.18
CA ARG A 289 3.93 -13.04 0.05
C ARG A 289 5.43 -13.17 0.25
N LEU A 290 6.20 -13.09 -0.83
CA LEU A 290 7.66 -13.22 -0.78
C LEU A 290 8.31 -12.21 0.17
N TRP A 291 7.86 -10.96 0.19
CA TRP A 291 8.43 -9.94 1.07
C TRP A 291 8.19 -10.26 2.56
N GLN A 292 7.04 -10.87 2.91
CA GLN A 292 6.73 -11.26 4.29
C GLN A 292 7.61 -12.42 4.75
N ALA A 293 7.78 -13.41 3.87
CA ALA A 293 8.67 -14.54 4.11
C ALA A 293 10.12 -14.05 4.26
N GLU A 294 10.57 -13.18 3.35
CA GLU A 294 11.91 -12.59 3.38
C GLU A 294 12.15 -11.79 4.68
N ASP A 295 11.24 -10.88 5.03
CA ASP A 295 11.38 -10.05 6.24
C ASP A 295 11.42 -10.91 7.51
N PHE A 296 10.53 -11.89 7.64
CA PHE A 296 10.55 -12.83 8.75
C PHE A 296 11.87 -13.60 8.82
N LEU A 297 12.30 -14.21 7.71
CA LEU A 297 13.53 -15.03 7.67
C LEU A 297 14.78 -14.19 7.96
N ILE A 298 14.88 -12.98 7.42
CA ILE A 298 16.01 -12.07 7.67
C ILE A 298 16.04 -11.64 9.13
N GLN A 299 14.90 -11.28 9.72
CA GLN A 299 14.85 -10.88 11.13
C GLN A 299 15.20 -12.06 12.04
N PHE A 300 14.67 -13.26 11.73
CA PHE A 300 14.90 -14.45 12.52
C PHE A 300 16.35 -14.94 12.46
N ALA A 301 16.98 -14.92 11.28
CA ALA A 301 18.39 -15.29 11.13
C ALA A 301 19.37 -14.20 11.57
N GLY A 302 18.91 -12.95 11.67
CA GLY A 302 19.72 -11.82 12.13
C GLY A 302 20.99 -11.61 11.31
N LYS A 303 22.15 -11.62 11.99
CA LYS A 303 23.46 -11.39 11.36
C LYS A 303 23.93 -12.56 10.48
N ASP A 304 23.39 -13.76 10.73
CA ASP A 304 23.78 -15.00 10.06
C ASP A 304 22.87 -15.32 8.86
N ALA A 305 21.94 -14.41 8.55
CA ALA A 305 21.06 -14.50 7.38
C ALA A 305 21.87 -14.67 6.08
N PRO A 306 21.53 -15.67 5.24
CA PRO A 306 22.09 -15.79 3.90
C PRO A 306 21.90 -14.51 3.09
N LYS A 307 22.85 -14.23 2.20
CA LYS A 307 22.77 -13.09 1.25
C LYS A 307 21.99 -13.43 -0.01
N ALA A 308 21.11 -14.42 0.06
CA ALA A 308 20.38 -14.87 -1.11
C ALA A 308 19.27 -13.87 -1.47
N ILE A 309 19.11 -13.62 -2.76
CA ILE A 309 18.18 -12.62 -3.30
C ILE A 309 16.82 -13.26 -3.57
N PHE A 310 15.74 -12.65 -3.07
CA PHE A 310 14.38 -13.03 -3.40
C PHE A 310 13.95 -12.33 -4.69
N GLY A 311 14.50 -12.77 -5.82
CA GLY A 311 14.29 -12.15 -7.14
C GLY A 311 12.94 -12.46 -7.77
N LYS A 312 12.77 -12.06 -9.04
CA LYS A 312 11.51 -12.24 -9.79
C LYS A 312 11.33 -13.64 -10.39
N THR A 313 12.41 -14.35 -10.67
CA THR A 313 12.35 -15.61 -11.43
C THR A 313 12.32 -16.82 -10.51
N LYS A 314 11.77 -17.93 -11.02
CA LYS A 314 11.74 -19.20 -10.27
C LYS A 314 13.14 -19.69 -9.93
N GLU A 315 14.12 -19.46 -10.81
CA GLU A 315 15.52 -19.85 -10.61
C GLU A 315 16.17 -19.04 -9.48
N SER A 316 15.91 -17.72 -9.42
CA SER A 316 16.38 -16.87 -8.32
C SER A 316 15.78 -17.32 -6.99
N LEU A 317 14.47 -17.60 -6.96
CA LEU A 317 13.80 -18.07 -5.75
C LEU A 317 14.22 -19.49 -5.35
N ALA A 318 14.54 -20.37 -6.31
CA ALA A 318 15.11 -21.69 -6.03
C ALA A 318 16.49 -21.58 -5.38
N LYS A 319 17.36 -20.70 -5.89
CA LYS A 319 18.66 -20.40 -5.25
C LYS A 319 18.48 -19.82 -3.84
N ALA A 320 17.49 -18.95 -3.65
CA ALA A 320 17.15 -18.44 -2.34
C ALA A 320 16.72 -19.56 -1.39
N LYS A 321 15.78 -20.41 -1.82
CA LYS A 321 15.36 -21.60 -1.06
C LYS A 321 16.56 -22.45 -0.65
N ASP A 322 17.43 -22.81 -1.59
CA ASP A 322 18.57 -23.71 -1.30
C ASP A 322 19.55 -23.08 -0.30
N ALA A 323 19.83 -21.78 -0.43
CA ALA A 323 20.68 -21.05 0.51
C ALA A 323 20.05 -20.96 1.91
N TRP A 324 18.76 -20.66 2.00
CA TRP A 324 18.01 -20.60 3.26
C TRP A 324 17.86 -21.97 3.91
N LYS A 325 17.66 -23.01 3.12
CA LYS A 325 17.60 -24.40 3.59
C LYS A 325 18.94 -24.83 4.19
N GLY A 326 20.04 -24.57 3.50
CA GLY A 326 21.39 -24.86 4.01
C GLY A 326 21.76 -24.06 5.27
N TRP A 327 21.19 -22.86 5.45
CA TRP A 327 21.28 -22.14 6.73
C TRP A 327 20.44 -22.82 7.81
N TRP A 328 19.18 -23.15 7.51
CA TRP A 328 18.25 -23.72 8.48
C TRP A 328 18.74 -25.08 9.01
N GLU A 329 19.28 -25.94 8.15
CA GLU A 329 19.87 -27.23 8.54
C GLU A 329 20.96 -27.10 9.62
N LYS A 330 21.72 -25.99 9.60
CA LYS A 330 22.77 -25.69 10.57
C LYS A 330 22.24 -24.96 11.81
N ALA A 331 21.24 -24.11 11.62
CA ALA A 331 20.73 -23.19 12.65
C ALA A 331 19.58 -23.80 13.48
N ALA A 332 18.84 -24.80 12.99
CA ALA A 332 17.60 -25.31 13.59
C ALA A 332 17.75 -25.79 15.05
N GLY A 333 18.91 -26.34 15.39
CA GLY A 333 19.21 -26.80 16.75
C GLY A 333 19.54 -25.66 17.73
N ALA A 334 20.11 -24.56 17.23
CA ALA A 334 20.56 -23.42 18.04
C ALA A 334 19.55 -22.26 18.08
N THR A 335 18.57 -22.26 17.18
CA THR A 335 17.54 -21.21 17.09
C THR A 335 16.36 -21.50 18.01
N ASP A 336 15.89 -20.44 18.64
CA ASP A 336 14.78 -20.47 19.60
C ASP A 336 13.73 -19.45 19.16
N LEU A 337 12.69 -19.94 18.48
CA LEU A 337 11.61 -19.09 17.98
C LEU A 337 10.76 -18.52 19.12
N GLU A 338 10.76 -19.14 20.30
CA GLU A 338 10.00 -18.65 21.46
C GLU A 338 10.59 -17.36 22.03
N LYS A 339 11.90 -17.18 21.91
CA LYS A 339 12.62 -15.95 22.32
C LYS A 339 12.71 -14.89 21.22
N PHE A 340 12.26 -15.22 20.02
CA PHE A 340 12.25 -14.29 18.90
C PHE A 340 10.99 -13.43 18.93
N THR A 341 11.18 -12.12 18.90
CA THR A 341 10.08 -11.17 18.70
C THR A 341 10.12 -10.68 17.26
N TYR A 342 9.18 -11.17 16.45
CA TYR A 342 9.00 -10.65 15.11
C TYR A 342 8.32 -9.28 15.16
N THR A 343 8.93 -8.27 14.55
CA THR A 343 8.33 -6.94 14.40
C THR A 343 8.25 -6.63 12.91
N PRO A 344 7.12 -6.89 12.23
CA PRO A 344 6.96 -6.50 10.84
C PRO A 344 7.19 -5.00 10.70
N ARG A 345 8.13 -4.62 9.84
CA ARG A 345 8.56 -3.21 9.71
C ARG A 345 7.77 -2.43 8.66
N VAL A 346 6.91 -3.13 7.93
CA VAL A 346 5.91 -2.58 7.02
C VAL A 346 4.66 -3.48 7.08
N THR A 347 3.49 -2.90 6.89
CA THR A 347 2.22 -3.61 6.74
C THR A 347 2.09 -4.37 5.41
N GLY A 348 2.93 -4.07 4.43
CA GLY A 348 2.86 -4.63 3.08
C GLY A 348 1.95 -3.86 2.13
N LYS A 349 1.25 -2.84 2.63
CA LYS A 349 0.32 -2.05 1.82
C LYS A 349 1.11 -1.02 1.02
N THR A 350 0.79 -0.86 -0.26
CA THR A 350 1.48 0.11 -1.13
C THR A 350 0.52 1.20 -1.56
N VAL A 351 0.73 2.43 -1.10
CA VAL A 351 -0.02 3.60 -1.58
C VAL A 351 0.65 4.09 -2.86
N ILE A 352 -0.16 4.33 -3.90
CA ILE A 352 0.31 4.81 -5.20
C ILE A 352 -0.50 6.03 -5.58
N VAL A 353 0.20 7.13 -5.88
CA VAL A 353 -0.37 8.35 -6.44
C VAL A 353 -0.03 8.36 -7.92
N MET A 354 -1.05 8.47 -8.76
CA MET A 354 -0.93 8.51 -10.20
C MET A 354 -1.58 9.76 -10.75
N THR A 355 -1.10 10.22 -11.90
CA THR A 355 -1.56 11.46 -12.53
C THR A 355 -1.80 11.25 -14.01
N ASP A 356 -2.92 11.76 -14.52
CA ASP A 356 -3.12 12.00 -15.95
C ASP A 356 -2.64 13.40 -16.34
N PHE A 357 -1.49 13.49 -17.00
CA PHE A 357 -0.96 14.77 -17.49
C PHE A 357 -1.66 15.27 -18.76
N ARG A 358 -2.48 14.45 -19.43
CA ARG A 358 -3.15 14.83 -20.69
C ARG A 358 -4.30 15.81 -20.47
N TYR A 359 -4.97 15.72 -19.32
CA TYR A 359 -6.23 16.43 -19.05
C TYR A 359 -6.18 17.25 -17.76
N GLY A 360 -5.19 18.14 -17.63
CA GLY A 360 -5.14 19.08 -16.50
C GLY A 360 -4.70 18.47 -15.17
N ASN A 361 -3.82 17.44 -15.20
CA ASN A 361 -3.25 16.81 -14.00
C ASN A 361 -4.34 16.21 -13.09
N VAL A 362 -5.17 15.30 -13.63
CA VAL A 362 -6.18 14.60 -12.82
C VAL A 362 -5.49 13.43 -12.11
N GLY A 363 -5.52 13.48 -10.78
CA GLY A 363 -4.92 12.50 -9.89
C GLY A 363 -5.81 11.30 -9.60
N THR A 364 -5.16 10.17 -9.33
CA THR A 364 -5.76 8.97 -8.76
C THR A 364 -4.87 8.50 -7.61
N VAL A 365 -5.46 8.21 -6.46
CA VAL A 365 -4.76 7.60 -5.33
C VAL A 365 -5.34 6.20 -5.12
N MET A 366 -4.48 5.20 -4.96
CA MET A 366 -4.90 3.82 -4.67
C MET A 366 -4.00 3.17 -3.62
N GLU A 367 -4.47 2.08 -3.05
CA GLU A 367 -3.67 1.21 -2.19
C GLU A 367 -3.70 -0.24 -2.71
N LEU A 368 -2.53 -0.84 -2.81
CA LEU A 368 -2.37 -2.28 -2.96
C LEU A 368 -2.26 -2.93 -1.58
N GLY A 369 -2.83 -4.12 -1.42
CA GLY A 369 -2.67 -4.93 -0.22
C GLY A 369 -1.30 -5.62 -0.15
N PRO A 370 -1.03 -6.34 0.95
CA PRO A 370 0.15 -7.18 1.08
C PRO A 370 0.31 -8.16 -0.08
N ASP A 371 -0.80 -8.67 -0.60
CA ASP A 371 -0.90 -9.55 -1.77
C ASP A 371 -0.67 -8.83 -3.12
N MET A 372 -0.37 -7.53 -3.09
CA MET A 372 -0.19 -6.64 -4.24
C MET A 372 -1.44 -6.41 -5.09
N LYS A 373 -2.63 -6.72 -4.57
CA LYS A 373 -3.91 -6.46 -5.26
C LYS A 373 -4.54 -5.15 -4.81
N GLU A 374 -5.29 -4.49 -5.70
CA GLU A 374 -6.03 -3.27 -5.38
C GLU A 374 -6.98 -3.50 -4.18
N ARG A 375 -6.86 -2.69 -3.13
CA ARG A 375 -7.80 -2.66 -1.99
C ARG A 375 -8.88 -1.61 -2.19
N TRP A 376 -8.48 -0.43 -2.66
CA TRP A 376 -9.35 0.70 -2.94
C TRP A 376 -8.64 1.69 -3.87
N LYS A 377 -9.43 2.56 -4.50
CA LYS A 377 -8.96 3.66 -5.35
C LYS A 377 -9.87 4.87 -5.26
N ILE A 378 -9.30 6.06 -5.38
CA ILE A 378 -9.98 7.36 -5.43
C ILE A 378 -9.54 8.06 -6.72
N PRO A 379 -10.34 8.03 -7.80
CA PRO A 379 -10.05 8.73 -9.05
C PRO A 379 -10.52 10.19 -9.00
N GLY A 380 -10.15 10.97 -10.03
CA GLY A 380 -10.75 12.29 -10.27
C GLY A 380 -10.25 13.41 -9.33
N LEU A 381 -9.07 13.26 -8.73
CA LEU A 381 -8.52 14.23 -7.78
C LEU A 381 -7.88 15.41 -8.52
N PRO A 382 -8.07 16.66 -8.08
CA PRO A 382 -7.51 17.83 -8.76
C PRO A 382 -6.01 18.00 -8.46
N GLY A 383 -5.14 17.44 -9.30
CA GLY A 383 -3.69 17.54 -9.15
C GLY A 383 -3.17 16.80 -7.93
N ALA A 384 -3.50 15.51 -7.76
CA ALA A 384 -2.99 14.74 -6.63
C ALA A 384 -1.47 14.55 -6.75
N MET A 385 -0.72 15.15 -5.83
CA MET A 385 0.75 15.11 -5.85
C MET A 385 1.34 14.23 -4.76
N ASP A 386 0.63 14.00 -3.67
CA ASP A 386 1.05 13.13 -2.57
C ASP A 386 -0.16 12.65 -1.78
N ALA A 387 0.00 11.51 -1.10
CA ALA A 387 -1.02 10.95 -0.23
C ALA A 387 -0.37 10.23 0.95
N GLN A 388 -0.79 10.58 2.17
CA GLN A 388 -0.27 10.02 3.41
C GLN A 388 -1.42 9.61 4.33
N PHE A 389 -1.32 8.44 4.93
CA PHE A 389 -2.27 8.04 5.97
C PHE A 389 -2.03 8.84 7.24
N LEU A 390 -3.11 9.28 7.87
CA LEU A 390 -3.12 9.82 9.22
C LEU A 390 -3.21 8.68 10.24
N PRO A 391 -2.84 8.93 11.51
CA PRO A 391 -2.90 7.91 12.56
C PRO A 391 -4.28 7.27 12.70
N ASP A 392 -5.35 8.02 12.48
CA ASP A 392 -6.76 7.57 12.54
C ASP A 392 -7.20 6.70 11.34
N GLY A 393 -6.31 6.46 10.37
CA GLY A 393 -6.61 5.67 9.17
C GLY A 393 -7.30 6.45 8.05
N THR A 394 -7.56 7.74 8.23
CA THR A 394 -7.93 8.64 7.13
C THR A 394 -6.71 8.96 6.25
N ILE A 395 -6.94 9.52 5.06
CA ILE A 395 -5.89 9.84 4.10
C ILE A 395 -5.84 11.34 3.83
N ALA A 396 -4.66 11.93 4.03
CA ALA A 396 -4.34 13.29 3.61
C ALA A 396 -3.85 13.27 2.17
N ILE A 397 -4.47 14.04 1.28
CA ILE A 397 -4.12 14.12 -0.15
C ILE A 397 -3.78 15.56 -0.53
N ALA A 398 -2.60 15.77 -1.09
CA ALA A 398 -2.15 17.06 -1.61
C ALA A 398 -2.76 17.30 -2.99
N GLU A 399 -3.69 18.26 -3.08
CA GLU A 399 -4.41 18.62 -4.29
C GLU A 399 -3.87 19.95 -4.84
N GLN A 400 -2.85 19.83 -5.71
CA GLN A 400 -2.12 20.96 -6.25
C GLN A 400 -3.01 21.98 -6.95
N ASN A 401 -3.94 21.51 -7.79
CA ASN A 401 -4.76 22.40 -8.62
C ASN A 401 -5.81 23.17 -7.81
N SER A 402 -6.05 22.77 -6.55
CA SER A 402 -7.01 23.40 -5.65
C SER A 402 -6.35 24.06 -4.43
N ALA A 403 -5.00 24.17 -4.41
CA ALA A 403 -4.23 24.80 -3.34
C ALA A 403 -4.66 24.36 -1.93
N ARG A 404 -4.80 23.05 -1.74
CA ARG A 404 -5.27 22.48 -0.46
C ARG A 404 -4.75 21.08 -0.22
N VAL A 405 -4.85 20.65 1.04
CA VAL A 405 -4.78 19.25 1.41
C VAL A 405 -6.16 18.80 1.89
N THR A 406 -6.72 17.75 1.30
CA THR A 406 -7.99 17.17 1.77
C THR A 406 -7.72 15.98 2.67
N ILE A 407 -8.48 15.85 3.75
CA ILE A 407 -8.53 14.64 4.58
C ILE A 407 -9.75 13.85 4.16
N ARG A 408 -9.57 12.59 3.76
CA ARG A 408 -10.63 11.74 3.21
C ARG A 408 -10.66 10.38 3.89
N ASP A 409 -11.78 9.68 3.78
CA ASP A 409 -11.78 8.24 3.96
C ASP A 409 -11.35 7.53 2.66
N THR A 410 -11.18 6.20 2.73
CA THR A 410 -10.79 5.36 1.58
C THR A 410 -11.88 5.22 0.52
N ALA A 411 -13.11 5.68 0.79
CA ALA A 411 -14.18 5.81 -0.20
C ALA A 411 -14.12 7.16 -0.94
N GLY A 412 -13.19 8.04 -0.58
CA GLY A 412 -12.97 9.33 -1.21
C GLY A 412 -13.83 10.47 -0.66
N ARG A 413 -14.62 10.25 0.40
CA ARG A 413 -15.42 11.31 1.02
C ARG A 413 -14.51 12.28 1.77
N ILE A 414 -14.71 13.58 1.57
CA ILE A 414 -13.94 14.62 2.27
C ILE A 414 -14.46 14.76 3.71
N LEU A 415 -13.58 14.56 4.67
CA LEU A 415 -13.83 14.69 6.11
C LEU A 415 -13.26 16.01 6.67
N GLY A 416 -12.26 16.56 6.00
CA GLY A 416 -11.62 17.81 6.39
C GLY A 416 -10.80 18.42 5.27
N THR A 417 -10.39 19.67 5.43
CA THR A 417 -9.53 20.38 4.49
C THR A 417 -8.51 21.22 5.26
N ARG A 418 -7.30 21.34 4.71
CA ARG A 418 -6.30 22.32 5.08
C ARG A 418 -6.12 23.29 3.93
N SER A 419 -6.43 24.55 4.17
CA SER A 419 -6.38 25.58 3.15
C SER A 419 -4.97 26.15 3.07
N LEU A 420 -4.40 26.17 1.86
CA LEU A 420 -3.14 26.88 1.60
C LEU A 420 -3.41 28.29 1.05
N ASN A 421 -4.64 28.79 1.20
CA ASN A 421 -5.06 30.13 0.79
C ASN A 421 -5.13 31.13 1.98
N GLY A 422 -4.60 30.78 3.16
CA GLY A 422 -4.82 31.49 4.43
C GLY A 422 -3.70 32.44 4.91
N ASN A 423 -4.11 33.49 5.64
CA ASN A 423 -3.39 34.54 6.39
C ASN A 423 -2.35 35.46 5.69
N ASN A 424 -1.71 35.07 4.59
CA ASN A 424 -0.75 35.94 3.87
C ASN A 424 -0.99 36.05 2.35
N ARG A 425 -2.12 35.55 1.83
CA ARG A 425 -2.44 35.48 0.38
C ARG A 425 -1.35 34.79 -0.48
N VAL A 426 -0.49 33.98 0.14
CA VAL A 426 0.52 33.19 -0.57
C VAL A 426 -0.14 31.88 -0.96
N TYR A 427 -0.46 31.74 -2.24
CA TYR A 427 -0.98 30.50 -2.80
C TYR A 427 0.11 29.42 -2.77
N GLY A 428 -0.13 28.38 -1.98
CA GLY A 428 0.70 27.18 -1.95
C GLY A 428 0.21 26.14 -2.95
N ASN A 429 1.11 25.65 -3.81
CA ASN A 429 0.88 24.49 -4.67
C ASN A 429 1.45 23.25 -3.97
N PRO A 430 0.68 22.48 -3.19
CA PRO A 430 1.21 21.38 -2.39
C PRO A 430 1.77 20.28 -3.29
N GLN A 431 2.95 19.77 -2.91
CA GLN A 431 3.69 18.74 -3.65
C GLN A 431 3.99 17.52 -2.79
N GLN A 432 4.13 17.71 -1.48
CA GLN A 432 4.50 16.66 -0.52
C GLN A 432 3.82 16.89 0.82
N ILE A 433 3.55 15.78 1.50
CA ILE A 433 3.01 15.73 2.86
C ILE A 433 3.95 14.88 3.71
N GLN A 434 4.22 15.33 4.93
CA GLN A 434 4.81 14.49 5.97
C GLN A 434 3.95 14.61 7.23
N ILE A 435 3.53 13.46 7.76
CA ILE A 435 2.93 13.39 9.09
C ILE A 435 4.07 13.30 10.11
N LEU A 436 4.05 14.20 11.09
CA LEU A 436 5.06 14.31 12.14
C LEU A 436 4.68 13.44 13.34
N PRO A 437 5.65 13.07 14.22
CA PRO A 437 5.39 12.20 15.38
C PRO A 437 4.33 12.73 16.36
N ASP A 438 4.16 14.04 16.46
CA ASP A 438 3.12 14.70 17.27
C ASP A 438 1.74 14.72 16.58
N GLY A 439 1.67 14.21 15.34
CA GLY A 439 0.49 14.22 14.49
C GLY A 439 0.28 15.52 13.71
N ASN A 440 1.16 16.51 13.83
CA ASN A 440 1.14 17.66 12.94
C ASN A 440 1.45 17.23 11.50
N MET A 441 1.08 18.08 10.55
CA MET A 441 1.25 17.81 9.13
C MET A 441 2.12 18.89 8.49
N LEU A 442 3.31 18.51 8.06
CA LEU A 442 4.19 19.35 7.25
C LEU A 442 3.79 19.22 5.78
N VAL A 443 3.48 20.34 5.15
CA VAL A 443 3.09 20.45 3.74
C VAL A 443 4.13 21.28 2.99
N VAL A 444 4.68 20.71 1.93
CA VAL A 444 5.72 21.33 1.10
C VAL A 444 5.13 21.78 -0.22
N CYS A 445 5.34 23.05 -0.55
CA CYS A 445 5.04 23.68 -1.83
C CYS A 445 6.33 24.26 -2.43
N ARG A 446 6.26 24.73 -3.68
CA ARG A 446 7.39 25.36 -4.38
C ARG A 446 7.92 26.64 -3.72
N ASN A 447 7.05 27.37 -3.04
CA ASN A 447 7.28 28.70 -2.47
C ASN A 447 7.00 28.78 -0.97
N LEU A 448 6.59 27.66 -0.37
CA LEU A 448 5.97 27.66 0.94
C LEU A 448 6.17 26.29 1.59
N ILE A 449 6.62 26.28 2.85
CA ILE A 449 6.51 25.12 3.73
C ILE A 449 5.62 25.53 4.89
N VAL A 450 4.60 24.74 5.19
CA VAL A 450 3.65 24.98 6.29
C VAL A 450 3.60 23.76 7.17
N GLU A 451 3.59 23.97 8.48
CA GLU A 451 3.19 22.95 9.42
C GLU A 451 1.78 23.26 9.93
N PHE A 452 0.86 22.33 9.72
CA PHE A 452 -0.49 22.38 10.28
C PHE A 452 -0.54 21.60 11.58
N LYS A 453 -1.22 22.17 12.56
CA LYS A 453 -1.53 21.48 13.80
C LYS A 453 -2.40 20.26 13.54
N LYS A 454 -2.14 19.17 14.29
CA LYS A 454 -2.96 17.96 14.25
C LYS A 454 -4.45 18.29 14.30
N ASP A 455 -5.21 17.67 13.38
CA ASP A 455 -6.67 17.76 13.27
C ASP A 455 -7.28 19.17 13.05
N LYS A 456 -6.45 20.21 12.87
CA LYS A 456 -6.91 21.59 12.68
C LYS A 456 -6.37 22.26 11.43
N ASP A 457 -7.18 23.12 10.82
CA ASP A 457 -6.72 24.07 9.79
C ASP A 457 -6.02 25.29 10.44
N GLU A 458 -5.03 25.01 11.28
CA GLU A 458 -4.27 25.99 12.06
C GLU A 458 -2.78 25.84 11.69
N GLN A 459 -2.20 26.87 11.08
CA GLN A 459 -0.78 26.89 10.71
C GLN A 459 0.06 27.28 11.92
N VAL A 460 1.01 26.42 12.32
CA VAL A 460 1.88 26.64 13.50
C VAL A 460 3.33 26.98 13.12
N MET A 461 3.72 26.71 11.87
CA MET A 461 4.98 27.14 11.29
C MET A 461 4.77 27.48 9.82
N THR A 462 5.48 28.51 9.34
CA THR A 462 5.47 28.90 7.94
C THR A 462 6.87 29.36 7.52
N TYR A 463 7.37 28.80 6.43
CA TYR A 463 8.56 29.26 5.72
C TYR A 463 8.17 29.68 4.31
N ILE A 464 8.32 30.97 4.00
CA ILE A 464 7.97 31.55 2.69
C ILE A 464 9.26 31.76 1.89
N ARG A 465 9.24 31.34 0.62
CA ARG A 465 10.35 31.53 -0.30
C ARG A 465 9.85 32.04 -1.65
N ALA A 466 10.13 33.31 -1.93
CA ALA A 466 9.65 34.00 -3.12
C ALA A 466 10.22 33.47 -4.45
N ASN A 467 11.30 32.68 -4.42
CA ASN A 467 11.97 32.18 -5.63
C ASN A 467 11.25 30.98 -6.28
N HIS A 468 10.22 30.42 -5.65
CA HIS A 468 9.48 29.24 -6.15
C HIS A 468 10.37 28.03 -6.49
N ASP A 469 11.51 27.87 -5.81
CA ASP A 469 12.57 26.91 -6.10
C ASP A 469 12.64 25.75 -5.10
N ILE A 470 11.68 25.59 -4.17
CA ILE A 470 11.66 24.43 -3.27
C ILE A 470 11.20 23.20 -4.06
N ASN A 471 12.04 22.18 -4.18
CA ASN A 471 11.70 20.92 -4.86
C ASN A 471 11.23 19.83 -3.88
N ALA A 472 11.80 19.80 -2.68
CA ALA A 472 11.39 18.87 -1.63
C ALA A 472 11.79 19.39 -0.24
N ALA A 473 11.11 18.91 0.81
CA ALA A 473 11.57 19.10 2.18
C ALA A 473 11.20 17.91 3.06
N LYS A 474 11.95 17.71 4.15
CA LYS A 474 11.69 16.62 5.10
C LYS A 474 12.12 17.02 6.51
N ARG A 475 11.22 16.88 7.48
CA ARG A 475 11.54 16.93 8.91
C ARG A 475 12.35 15.69 9.28
N LEU A 476 13.55 15.93 9.82
CA LEU A 476 14.50 14.92 10.28
C LEU A 476 14.18 14.50 11.72
N PRO A 477 14.67 13.33 12.18
CA PRO A 477 14.42 12.85 13.55
C PRO A 477 14.92 13.78 14.66
N ASN A 478 15.90 14.63 14.38
CA ASN A 478 16.41 15.63 15.32
C ASN A 478 15.56 16.91 15.40
N GLY A 479 14.45 16.99 14.66
CA GLY A 479 13.56 18.15 14.64
C GLY A 479 13.93 19.23 13.62
N GLU A 480 15.06 19.14 12.93
CA GLU A 480 15.39 20.07 11.83
C GLU A 480 14.64 19.70 10.54
N THR A 481 14.48 20.64 9.62
CA THR A 481 13.90 20.38 8.29
C THR A 481 14.96 20.58 7.22
N ILE A 482 15.33 19.52 6.50
CA ILE A 482 16.15 19.65 5.29
C ILE A 482 15.26 20.13 4.13
N VAL A 483 15.74 21.09 3.35
CA VAL A 483 15.03 21.67 2.20
C VAL A 483 15.93 21.57 0.97
N LEU A 484 15.41 20.95 -0.09
CA LEU A 484 16.04 20.81 -1.40
C LEU A 484 15.53 21.93 -2.33
N PHE A 485 16.45 22.68 -2.89
CA PHE A 485 16.22 23.80 -3.78
C PHE A 485 16.65 23.49 -5.22
N GLN A 486 15.89 23.96 -6.20
CA GLN A 486 16.23 23.88 -7.62
C GLN A 486 17.54 24.62 -7.94
N ASN A 487 17.82 25.71 -7.23
CA ASN A 487 18.92 26.63 -7.49
C ASN A 487 19.93 26.66 -6.32
N GLY A 488 21.15 27.11 -6.62
CA GLY A 488 22.23 27.30 -5.64
C GLY A 488 23.30 26.20 -5.67
N PRO A 489 24.53 26.48 -5.20
CA PRO A 489 25.70 25.62 -5.44
C PRO A 489 25.66 24.28 -4.71
N ASN A 490 24.90 24.19 -3.60
CA ASN A 490 24.76 22.98 -2.81
C ASN A 490 23.38 22.34 -2.95
N HIS A 491 22.38 23.06 -3.46
CA HIS A 491 20.99 22.61 -3.58
C HIS A 491 20.26 22.24 -2.28
N CYS A 492 20.91 22.11 -1.10
CA CYS A 492 20.18 21.91 0.17
C CYS A 492 20.52 22.94 1.25
N GLY A 493 19.52 23.33 2.02
CA GLY A 493 19.63 24.08 3.28
C GLY A 493 18.81 23.42 4.39
N PHE A 494 18.87 23.98 5.59
CA PHE A 494 18.20 23.44 6.78
C PHE A 494 17.42 24.52 7.51
N LEU A 495 16.26 24.15 8.03
CA LEU A 495 15.44 24.97 8.92
C LEU A 495 15.46 24.39 10.35
N ASP A 496 15.40 25.26 11.35
CA ASP A 496 15.19 24.87 12.75
C ASP A 496 13.73 24.41 13.01
N ASP A 497 13.43 24.10 14.27
CA ASP A 497 12.09 23.69 14.72
C ASP A 497 11.03 24.77 14.47
N LYS A 498 11.42 26.05 14.43
CA LYS A 498 10.57 27.22 14.18
C LYS A 498 10.50 27.62 12.71
N GLY A 499 11.12 26.88 11.80
CA GLY A 499 11.10 27.16 10.36
C GLY A 499 12.03 28.28 9.91
N LYS A 500 13.05 28.63 10.71
CA LYS A 500 14.08 29.61 10.33
C LYS A 500 15.30 28.92 9.73
N ASP A 501 15.92 29.53 8.72
CA ASP A 501 17.15 29.02 8.12
C ASP A 501 18.27 28.89 9.18
N ILE A 502 18.97 27.75 9.17
CA ILE A 502 20.18 27.51 9.95
C ILE A 502 21.38 27.94 9.10
N PRO A 503 22.07 29.05 9.42
CA PRO A 503 23.13 29.58 8.58
C PRO A 503 24.29 28.60 8.41
N ASN A 504 24.90 28.58 7.23
CA ASN A 504 26.06 27.75 6.87
C ASN A 504 25.87 26.22 6.94
N LYS A 505 24.68 25.73 7.34
CA LYS A 505 24.34 24.32 7.30
C LYS A 505 23.75 23.98 5.93
N THR A 506 24.51 23.26 5.11
CA THR A 506 24.11 22.88 3.75
C THR A 506 24.58 21.46 3.44
N LEU A 507 23.91 20.80 2.50
CA LEU A 507 24.32 19.51 1.97
C LEU A 507 24.48 19.67 0.46
N LYS A 508 25.64 19.33 -0.11
CA LYS A 508 25.83 19.36 -1.57
C LYS A 508 25.30 18.07 -2.19
N VAL A 509 24.32 18.19 -3.07
CA VAL A 509 23.72 17.08 -3.82
C VAL A 509 23.91 17.27 -5.33
N GLY A 510 23.59 16.25 -6.13
CA GLY A 510 23.53 16.41 -7.58
C GLY A 510 22.33 17.23 -8.03
N MET A 511 22.17 17.40 -9.35
CA MET A 511 21.16 18.29 -9.92
C MET A 511 19.74 17.85 -9.51
N PRO A 512 18.96 18.66 -8.78
CA PRO A 512 17.62 18.28 -8.36
C PRO A 512 16.65 18.24 -9.54
N PHE A 513 15.70 17.31 -9.48
CA PHE A 513 14.54 17.30 -10.35
C PHE A 513 13.40 18.08 -9.69
N TYR A 514 12.56 18.76 -10.47
CA TYR A 514 11.50 19.60 -9.89
C TYR A 514 10.41 18.80 -9.15
N GLN A 515 10.38 17.47 -9.32
CA GLN A 515 9.51 16.52 -8.61
C GLN A 515 10.31 15.64 -7.64
N SER A 516 11.48 16.11 -7.20
CA SER A 516 12.34 15.37 -6.29
C SER A 516 11.65 15.00 -4.98
N GLN A 517 12.20 14.02 -4.27
CA GLN A 517 11.82 13.64 -2.92
C GLN A 517 13.06 13.41 -2.05
N ILE A 518 12.90 13.67 -0.75
CA ILE A 518 13.83 13.29 0.31
C ILE A 518 13.16 12.22 1.17
N ALA A 519 13.87 11.12 1.41
CA ALA A 519 13.51 10.10 2.41
C ALA A 519 14.62 10.02 3.47
N VAL A 520 14.25 9.77 4.73
CA VAL A 520 15.21 9.51 5.81
C VAL A 520 15.45 8.01 5.85
N THR A 521 16.71 7.59 5.71
CA THR A 521 17.10 6.17 5.75
C THR A 521 17.74 5.77 7.07
N ALA A 522 18.28 6.75 7.80
CA ALA A 522 18.78 6.65 9.17
C ALA A 522 18.77 8.05 9.81
N PRO A 523 18.93 8.19 11.15
CA PRO A 523 18.98 9.50 11.80
C PRO A 523 19.99 10.49 11.19
N ASP A 524 21.07 9.97 10.60
CA ASP A 524 22.15 10.73 9.96
C ASP A 524 22.23 10.48 8.45
N ARG A 525 21.18 9.96 7.81
CA ARG A 525 21.20 9.68 6.35
C ARG A 525 19.91 10.04 5.65
N VAL A 526 20.08 10.60 4.46
CA VAL A 526 18.97 10.94 3.56
C VAL A 526 19.18 10.33 2.18
N LEU A 527 18.09 9.86 1.59
CA LEU A 527 18.01 9.37 0.23
C LEU A 527 17.22 10.38 -0.60
N ILE A 528 17.82 10.86 -1.68
CA ILE A 528 17.31 11.97 -2.48
C ILE A 528 17.15 11.50 -3.92
N THR A 529 16.02 11.83 -4.53
CA THR A 529 15.86 11.68 -5.98
C THR A 529 16.43 12.92 -6.67
N GLU A 530 17.34 12.70 -7.60
CA GLU A 530 18.00 13.73 -8.41
C GLU A 530 17.64 13.52 -9.88
N MET A 531 18.05 14.45 -10.76
CA MET A 531 17.66 14.42 -12.17
C MET A 531 18.11 13.17 -12.92
N ASN A 532 19.26 12.58 -12.57
CA ASN A 532 19.83 11.41 -13.25
C ASN A 532 20.18 10.24 -12.31
N GLN A 533 19.83 10.35 -11.02
CA GLN A 533 20.09 9.28 -10.06
C GLN A 533 19.19 9.35 -8.85
N ILE A 534 19.21 8.29 -8.07
CA ILE A 534 18.82 8.29 -6.66
C ILE A 534 20.12 8.19 -5.86
N ALA A 535 20.31 9.07 -4.88
CA ALA A 535 21.55 9.19 -4.14
C ALA A 535 21.30 9.23 -2.63
N GLU A 536 22.09 8.47 -1.87
CA GLU A 536 22.06 8.46 -0.41
C GLU A 536 23.27 9.22 0.14
N TYR A 537 23.03 10.12 1.08
CA TYR A 537 24.05 10.98 1.68
C TYR A 537 24.10 10.83 3.18
N ASP A 538 25.31 10.85 3.73
CA ASP A 538 25.55 11.03 5.16
C ASP A 538 25.41 12.52 5.52
N LEU A 539 24.58 12.83 6.52
CA LEU A 539 24.29 14.20 6.95
C LEU A 539 25.44 14.83 7.76
N LYS A 540 26.38 14.06 8.30
CA LYS A 540 27.47 14.59 9.13
C LYS A 540 28.57 15.21 8.28
N ASP A 541 28.94 14.55 7.18
CA ASP A 541 30.04 14.99 6.32
C ASP A 541 29.64 15.21 4.85
N GLY A 542 28.39 14.96 4.50
CA GLY A 542 27.85 15.16 3.15
C GLY A 542 28.32 14.13 2.14
N LYS A 543 28.94 13.02 2.56
CA LYS A 543 29.43 12.01 1.63
C LYS A 543 28.30 11.21 1.00
N LEU A 544 28.44 10.95 -0.30
CA LEU A 544 27.63 9.99 -1.03
C LEU A 544 27.96 8.57 -0.54
N VAL A 545 26.97 7.85 -0.01
CA VAL A 545 27.14 6.48 0.52
C VAL A 545 26.58 5.40 -0.41
N TRP A 546 25.63 5.75 -1.26
CA TRP A 546 25.04 4.85 -2.26
C TRP A 546 24.43 5.68 -3.40
N SER A 547 24.45 5.17 -4.63
CA SER A 547 23.68 5.75 -5.72
C SER A 547 23.19 4.69 -6.72
N LYS A 548 22.14 5.05 -7.46
CA LYS A 548 21.64 4.29 -8.60
C LYS A 548 21.27 5.25 -9.73
N ALA A 549 21.84 5.05 -10.90
CA ALA A 549 21.48 5.82 -12.09
C ALA A 549 20.03 5.52 -12.50
N VAL A 550 19.21 6.57 -12.54
CA VAL A 550 17.79 6.55 -12.94
C VAL A 550 17.47 7.94 -13.46
N SER A 551 16.85 8.05 -14.63
CA SER A 551 16.43 9.35 -15.16
C SER A 551 15.12 9.82 -14.51
N GLN A 552 15.14 11.02 -13.94
CA GLN A 552 13.99 11.75 -13.37
C GLN A 552 13.12 10.95 -12.35
N PRO A 553 13.70 10.27 -11.35
CA PRO A 553 12.92 9.63 -10.28
C PRO A 553 12.07 10.63 -9.47
N ARG A 554 10.80 10.28 -9.20
CA ARG A 554 9.82 11.18 -8.54
C ARG A 554 9.57 10.92 -7.05
N SER A 555 9.75 9.67 -6.64
CA SER A 555 9.61 9.26 -5.25
C SER A 555 10.61 8.17 -4.91
N VAL A 556 10.95 8.06 -3.63
CA VAL A 556 11.88 7.04 -3.16
C VAL A 556 11.61 6.65 -1.71
N GLN A 557 11.81 5.37 -1.40
CA GLN A 557 11.79 4.82 -0.05
C GLN A 557 12.80 3.67 0.05
N ARG A 558 13.62 3.67 1.10
CA ARG A 558 14.40 2.49 1.50
C ARG A 558 13.48 1.59 2.33
N LEU A 559 13.32 0.34 1.89
CA LEU A 559 12.53 -0.66 2.58
C LEU A 559 13.36 -1.36 3.67
N PRO A 560 12.72 -1.99 4.67
CA PRO A 560 13.43 -2.57 5.80
C PRO A 560 14.30 -3.79 5.47
N ASN A 561 14.02 -4.48 4.36
CA ASN A 561 14.87 -5.55 3.81
C ASN A 561 16.12 -4.99 3.07
N GLY A 562 16.24 -3.67 2.94
CA GLY A 562 17.32 -2.98 2.23
C GLY A 562 17.00 -2.66 0.77
N ASN A 563 15.89 -3.16 0.23
CA ASN A 563 15.46 -2.83 -1.12
C ASN A 563 15.09 -1.35 -1.23
N THR A 564 15.15 -0.80 -2.43
CA THR A 564 14.75 0.58 -2.70
C THR A 564 13.52 0.58 -3.61
N LEU A 565 12.42 1.16 -3.12
CA LEU A 565 11.19 1.42 -3.88
C LEU A 565 11.26 2.85 -4.45
N TYR A 566 11.00 3.03 -5.75
CA TYR A 566 10.99 4.36 -6.36
C TYR A 566 10.04 4.46 -7.55
N ALA A 567 9.56 5.67 -7.84
CA ALA A 567 8.77 5.95 -9.03
C ALA A 567 9.69 6.36 -10.20
N ASP A 568 9.73 5.52 -11.22
CA ASP A 568 10.42 5.71 -12.49
C ASP A 568 9.51 6.48 -13.45
N ALA A 569 9.83 7.76 -13.67
CA ALA A 569 9.03 8.63 -14.54
C ALA A 569 9.08 8.18 -16.01
N GLN A 570 10.25 7.77 -16.48
CA GLN A 570 10.47 7.41 -17.89
C GLN A 570 9.84 6.06 -18.23
N GLY A 571 10.04 5.07 -17.37
CA GLY A 571 9.39 3.76 -17.51
C GLY A 571 7.91 3.74 -17.12
N ASN A 572 7.38 4.87 -16.62
CA ASN A 572 6.04 5.00 -16.07
C ASN A 572 5.64 3.86 -15.13
N ARG A 573 6.42 3.66 -14.06
CA ARG A 573 6.22 2.54 -13.15
C ARG A 573 6.69 2.84 -11.74
N LEU A 574 6.08 2.19 -10.76
CA LEU A 574 6.66 2.04 -9.43
C LEU A 574 7.51 0.79 -9.43
N ILE A 575 8.72 0.84 -8.91
CA ILE A 575 9.68 -0.26 -9.00
C ILE A 575 10.41 -0.46 -7.69
N GLU A 576 10.54 -1.71 -7.27
CA GLU A 576 11.34 -2.14 -6.13
C GLU A 576 12.58 -2.87 -6.64
N VAL A 577 13.76 -2.45 -6.17
CA VAL A 577 15.06 -3.05 -6.53
C VAL A 577 15.83 -3.50 -5.30
N THR A 578 16.65 -4.54 -5.45
CA THR A 578 17.61 -4.97 -4.42
C THR A 578 18.68 -3.89 -4.17
N PRO A 579 19.49 -3.99 -3.09
CA PRO A 579 20.66 -3.14 -2.91
C PRO A 579 21.64 -3.15 -4.09
N ASP A 580 21.72 -4.28 -4.81
CA ASP A 580 22.56 -4.47 -6.00
C ASP A 580 21.87 -3.96 -7.29
N GLY A 581 20.64 -3.46 -7.17
CA GLY A 581 19.91 -2.81 -8.25
C GLY A 581 19.07 -3.74 -9.13
N GLU A 582 18.95 -5.02 -8.79
CA GLU A 582 18.09 -5.99 -9.48
C GLU A 582 16.62 -5.70 -9.23
N GLU A 583 15.79 -5.70 -10.28
CA GLU A 583 14.36 -5.46 -10.17
C GLU A 583 13.63 -6.66 -9.54
N VAL A 584 12.93 -6.45 -8.42
CA VAL A 584 12.23 -7.52 -7.69
C VAL A 584 10.71 -7.39 -7.71
N TRP A 585 10.19 -6.18 -7.91
CA TRP A 585 8.77 -5.92 -8.13
C TRP A 585 8.58 -4.65 -8.96
N SER A 586 7.49 -4.59 -9.71
CA SER A 586 7.06 -3.35 -10.37
C SER A 586 5.55 -3.30 -10.54
N PHE A 587 5.02 -2.08 -10.58
CA PHE A 587 3.64 -1.76 -10.90
C PHE A 587 3.63 -0.73 -12.02
N GLN A 588 2.82 -0.99 -13.04
CA GLN A 588 2.65 -0.09 -14.19
C GLN A 588 1.16 0.09 -14.47
N PRO A 589 0.65 1.33 -14.53
CA PRO A 589 -0.73 1.61 -14.89
C PRO A 589 -1.01 1.30 -16.37
N THR A 590 -2.20 0.80 -16.68
CA THR A 590 -2.61 0.38 -18.03
C THR A 590 -3.41 1.43 -18.81
N ASN A 591 -3.82 2.52 -18.17
CA ASN A 591 -4.80 3.49 -18.69
C ASN A 591 -4.20 4.87 -19.05
N GLY A 592 -2.90 4.94 -19.28
CA GLY A 592 -2.18 6.18 -19.60
C GLY A 592 -1.98 7.11 -18.39
N LEU A 593 -2.42 6.72 -17.19
CA LEU A 593 -2.00 7.35 -15.95
C LEU A 593 -0.50 7.22 -15.78
N GLN A 594 0.11 8.18 -15.09
CA GLN A 594 1.53 8.16 -14.76
C GLN A 594 1.80 8.00 -13.27
N VAL A 595 2.70 7.09 -12.88
CA VAL A 595 3.05 6.85 -11.46
C VAL A 595 3.83 8.03 -10.88
N PHE A 596 3.16 8.90 -10.13
CA PHE A 596 3.77 10.09 -9.57
C PHE A 596 4.54 9.81 -8.26
N ARG A 597 3.90 9.15 -7.30
CA ARG A 597 4.51 8.73 -6.02
C ARG A 597 4.10 7.32 -5.65
N GLY A 598 4.93 6.64 -4.87
CA GLY A 598 4.53 5.40 -4.22
C GLY A 598 5.32 5.10 -2.94
N TYR A 599 4.63 4.55 -1.96
CA TYR A 599 5.19 4.23 -0.64
C TYR A 599 4.65 2.89 -0.15
N ARG A 600 5.52 2.07 0.43
CA ARG A 600 5.17 0.88 1.21
C ARG A 600 4.96 1.31 2.67
N ARG A 601 3.78 1.02 3.19
CA ARG A 601 3.42 1.16 4.61
C ARG A 601 3.60 -0.16 5.31
#